data_AF-A0A1V6BUK6-F1
#
_entry.id   AF-A0A1V6BUK6-F1
#
_cell.length_a   1.000
_cell.length_b   1.000
_cell.length_c   1.000
_cell.angle_alpha   90.00
_cell.angle_beta   90.00
_cell.angle_gamma   90.00
#
_symmetry.space_group_name_H-M   'P 1'
#
loop_
_entity.id
_entity.type
_entity.pdbx_description
1 polymer ?
#
loop_
_entity_poly.entity_id
_entity_poly.type
_entity_poly.pdbx_seq_one_letter_code
_entity_poly.pdbx_strand_id
1 'polypeptide(L)'
;MNLYADSLKLEARYFDAVGMSSKNEITPRSMALLTREFIRRFPIILQYTSLTSLNFRGTIYGATNNLLPGKTYYYNGCDGFKTGYTSAAGLCITATATLADKRVIAVVMKAPSSFARAQDAARLMDYGFTTLMNRVAVYGIQSSFL
;
A
#
# COMPACT_ATOMS: atom_id res chain seq x y z
N MET A 1 -1.15 -20.10 2.36
CA MET A 1 -1.31 -18.87 1.54
C MET A 1 -2.32 -19.07 0.42
N ASN A 2 -2.14 -20.04 -0.48
CA ASN A 2 -3.08 -20.29 -1.60
C ASN A 2 -4.54 -20.48 -1.15
N LEU A 3 -4.80 -21.35 -0.16
CA LEU A 3 -6.16 -21.54 0.39
C LEU A 3 -6.83 -20.23 0.85
N TYR A 4 -6.06 -19.28 1.36
CA TYR A 4 -6.58 -17.97 1.78
C TYR A 4 -6.76 -17.00 0.61
N ALA A 5 -5.90 -17.11 -0.41
CA ALA A 5 -6.10 -16.38 -1.67
C ALA A 5 -7.38 -16.84 -2.36
N ASP A 6 -7.62 -18.15 -2.40
CA ASP A 6 -8.81 -18.76 -2.99
C ASP A 6 -10.09 -18.35 -2.23
N SER A 7 -10.07 -18.34 -0.90
CA SER A 7 -11.23 -17.93 -0.10
C SER A 7 -11.63 -16.47 -0.31
N LEU A 8 -10.66 -15.62 -0.64
CA LEU A 8 -10.85 -14.21 -1.00
C LEU A 8 -11.04 -13.99 -2.51
N LYS A 9 -11.04 -15.06 -3.32
CA LYS A 9 -11.13 -15.02 -4.78
C LYS A 9 -10.05 -14.12 -5.41
N LEU A 10 -8.84 -14.18 -4.87
CA LEU A 10 -7.69 -13.45 -5.38
C LEU A 10 -7.08 -14.17 -6.58
N GLU A 11 -6.72 -13.41 -7.60
CA GLU A 11 -5.83 -13.86 -8.67
C GLU A 11 -4.39 -13.84 -8.13
N ALA A 12 -4.01 -14.90 -7.43
CA ALA A 12 -2.69 -15.06 -6.84
C ALA A 12 -2.27 -16.53 -6.77
N ARG A 13 -0.96 -16.77 -6.83
CA ARG A 13 -0.33 -18.07 -6.60
C ARG A 13 0.93 -17.88 -5.79
N TYR A 14 1.04 -18.62 -4.70
CA TYR A 14 2.17 -18.57 -3.78
C TYR A 14 2.86 -19.94 -3.72
N PHE A 15 4.18 -19.94 -3.93
CA PHE A 15 5.06 -21.10 -3.81
C PHE A 15 5.93 -21.03 -2.55
N ASP A 16 6.18 -19.83 -2.04
CA ASP A 16 6.88 -19.61 -0.77
C ASP A 16 6.33 -18.38 -0.05
N ALA A 17 6.69 -18.25 1.22
CA ALA A 17 6.16 -17.20 2.10
C ALA A 17 6.86 -15.84 1.94
N VAL A 18 8.03 -15.79 1.32
CA VAL A 18 8.92 -14.62 1.30
C VAL A 18 8.96 -13.91 -0.05
N GLY A 19 8.38 -14.52 -1.09
CA GLY A 19 8.34 -13.97 -2.45
C GLY A 19 9.61 -14.24 -3.26
N MET A 20 10.46 -15.19 -2.87
CA MET A 20 11.74 -15.46 -3.56
C MET A 20 11.59 -16.33 -4.81
N SER A 21 10.60 -17.23 -4.83
CA SER A 21 10.28 -18.02 -6.01
C SER A 21 9.74 -17.12 -7.12
N SER A 22 10.31 -17.25 -8.31
CA SER A 22 9.82 -16.59 -9.54
C SER A 22 8.43 -17.07 -9.96
N LYS A 23 7.93 -18.16 -9.36
CA LYS A 23 6.60 -18.68 -9.61
C LYS A 23 5.51 -18.01 -8.76
N ASN A 24 5.88 -17.14 -7.81
CA ASN A 24 4.91 -16.34 -7.07
C ASN A 24 4.29 -15.30 -7.99
N GLU A 25 2.97 -15.20 -7.98
CA GLU A 25 2.20 -14.32 -8.85
C GLU A 25 1.03 -13.71 -8.07
N ILE A 26 0.74 -12.43 -8.32
CA ILE A 26 -0.46 -11.75 -7.82
C ILE A 26 -0.73 -10.51 -8.67
N THR A 27 -2.00 -10.25 -8.99
CA THR A 27 -2.38 -9.04 -9.73
C THR A 27 -2.45 -7.81 -8.82
N PRO A 28 -2.24 -6.58 -9.33
CA PRO A 28 -2.36 -5.35 -8.53
C PRO A 28 -3.71 -5.24 -7.80
N ARG A 29 -4.80 -5.63 -8.46
CA ARG A 29 -6.15 -5.67 -7.90
C ARG A 29 -6.22 -6.62 -6.70
N SER A 30 -5.71 -7.84 -6.85
CA SER A 30 -5.69 -8.84 -5.79
C SER A 30 -4.83 -8.42 -4.60
N MET A 31 -3.71 -7.75 -4.85
CA MET A 31 -2.88 -7.17 -3.79
C MET A 31 -3.64 -6.10 -3.00
N ALA A 32 -4.35 -5.20 -3.68
CA ALA A 32 -5.16 -4.17 -3.01
C ALA A 32 -6.28 -4.79 -2.15
N LEU A 33 -6.94 -5.84 -2.65
CA LEU A 33 -7.97 -6.57 -1.90
C LEU A 33 -7.38 -7.29 -0.69
N LEU A 34 -6.23 -7.94 -0.84
CA LEU A 34 -5.52 -8.61 0.24
C LEU A 34 -5.11 -7.62 1.33
N THR A 35 -4.52 -6.47 0.96
CA THR A 35 -4.14 -5.42 1.92
C THR A 35 -5.35 -4.86 2.64
N ARG A 36 -6.45 -4.61 1.93
CA ARG A 36 -7.71 -4.15 2.54
C ARG A 36 -8.20 -5.14 3.59
N GLU A 37 -8.23 -6.43 3.24
CA GLU A 37 -8.69 -7.47 4.16
C GLU A 37 -7.76 -7.66 5.36
N PHE A 38 -6.44 -7.56 5.15
CA PHE A 38 -5.46 -7.63 6.23
C PHE A 38 -5.66 -6.48 7.22
N ILE A 39 -5.72 -5.23 6.76
CA ILE A 39 -5.97 -4.07 7.62
C ILE A 39 -7.30 -4.20 8.37
N ARG A 40 -8.36 -4.64 7.69
CA ARG A 40 -9.69 -4.82 8.30
C ARG A 40 -9.69 -5.85 9.42
N ARG A 41 -9.03 -6.99 9.21
CA ARG A 41 -9.00 -8.10 10.19
C ARG A 41 -7.99 -7.89 11.31
N PHE A 42 -6.87 -7.24 11.00
CA PHE A 42 -5.73 -7.10 11.90
C PHE A 42 -5.20 -5.65 11.87
N PRO A 43 -5.97 -4.66 12.35
CA PRO A 43 -5.62 -3.25 12.24
C PRO A 43 -4.28 -2.89 12.92
N ILE A 44 -3.86 -3.71 13.89
CA ILE A 44 -2.54 -3.63 14.55
C ILE A 44 -1.37 -3.61 13.55
N ILE A 45 -1.54 -4.18 12.34
CA ILE A 45 -0.50 -4.21 11.32
C ILE A 45 0.02 -2.81 10.96
N LEU A 46 -0.84 -1.80 11.03
CA LEU A 46 -0.49 -0.42 10.72
C LEU A 46 0.50 0.18 11.74
N GLN A 47 0.52 -0.32 12.98
CA GLN A 47 1.54 0.08 13.96
C GLN A 47 2.93 -0.39 13.56
N TYR A 48 3.04 -1.46 12.77
CA TYR A 48 4.31 -1.96 12.26
C TYR A 48 4.67 -1.33 10.91
N THR A 49 3.72 -1.21 9.98
CA THR A 49 4.01 -0.69 8.63
C THR A 49 4.26 0.81 8.57
N SER A 50 3.88 1.54 9.63
CA SER A 50 4.13 2.98 9.79
C SER A 50 5.50 3.32 10.38
N LEU A 51 6.23 2.33 10.92
CA LEU A 51 7.56 2.56 11.48
C LEU A 51 8.52 3.02 10.40
N THR A 52 9.23 4.13 10.66
CA THR A 52 10.24 4.68 9.75
C THR A 52 11.61 4.03 9.94
N SER A 53 11.84 3.44 11.11
CA SER A 53 12.98 2.58 11.44
C SER A 53 12.64 1.62 12.58
N LEU A 54 13.45 0.57 12.74
CA LEU A 54 13.39 -0.38 13.84
C LEU A 54 14.80 -0.71 14.32
N ASN A 55 15.05 -0.65 15.63
CA ASN A 55 16.26 -1.23 16.21
C ASN A 55 15.99 -2.71 16.50
N PHE A 56 16.78 -3.58 15.86
CA PHE A 56 16.77 -5.01 16.12
C PHE A 56 18.18 -5.48 16.43
N ARG A 57 18.39 -5.99 17.65
CA ARG A 57 19.68 -6.50 18.14
C ARG A 57 20.83 -5.51 17.96
N GLY A 58 20.58 -4.22 18.23
CA GLY A 58 21.59 -3.15 18.13
C GLY A 58 21.80 -2.60 16.72
N THR A 59 21.13 -3.16 15.70
CA THR A 59 21.16 -2.64 14.33
C THR A 59 19.89 -1.88 14.00
N ILE A 60 20.04 -0.66 13.47
CA ILE A 60 18.91 0.16 13.02
C ILE A 60 18.59 -0.18 11.55
N TYR A 61 17.38 -0.65 11.32
CA TYR A 61 16.84 -0.92 9.99
C TYR A 61 15.91 0.22 9.59
N GLY A 62 16.25 0.94 8.53
CA GLY A 62 15.38 1.97 7.95
C GLY A 62 14.27 1.36 7.11
N ALA A 63 13.05 1.90 7.23
CA ALA A 63 11.97 1.54 6.33
C ALA A 63 12.32 1.93 4.89
N THR A 64 12.00 1.02 3.97
CA THR A 64 12.20 1.17 2.51
C THR A 64 11.03 1.84 1.81
N ASN A 65 9.90 2.01 2.51
CA ASN A 65 8.79 2.83 2.03
C ASN A 65 9.13 4.31 2.22
N ASN A 66 9.46 4.98 1.12
CA ASN A 66 9.86 6.39 1.13
C ASN A 66 8.69 7.38 1.21
N LEU A 67 7.44 6.90 1.26
CA LEU A 67 6.24 7.72 1.45
C LEU A 67 5.94 7.99 2.94
N LEU A 68 6.59 7.28 3.87
CA LEU A 68 6.35 7.44 5.31
C LEU A 68 6.84 8.80 5.85
N PRO A 69 6.35 9.24 7.03
CA PRO A 69 6.77 10.48 7.68
C PRO A 69 8.29 10.66 7.75
N GLY A 70 8.78 11.84 7.37
CA GLY A 70 10.20 12.20 7.40
C GLY A 70 11.08 11.47 6.36
N LYS A 71 10.50 10.73 5.41
CA LYS A 71 11.23 10.12 4.29
C LYS A 71 11.25 11.01 3.06
N THR A 72 12.12 10.69 2.11
CA THR A 72 12.43 11.48 0.91
C THR A 72 11.20 11.86 0.06
N TYR A 73 10.18 11.01 0.01
CA TYR A 73 8.97 11.24 -0.80
C TYR A 73 7.73 11.25 0.09
N TYR A 74 7.84 11.80 1.30
CA TYR A 74 6.77 11.82 2.29
C TYR A 74 5.40 12.18 1.67
N TYR A 75 4.40 11.35 1.97
CA TYR A 75 3.02 11.56 1.60
C TYR A 75 2.16 11.68 2.86
N ASN A 76 1.41 12.78 2.97
CA ASN A 76 0.61 13.05 4.16
C ASN A 76 -0.42 11.94 4.41
N GLY A 77 -0.48 11.46 5.66
CA GLY A 77 -1.37 10.37 6.04
C GLY A 77 -0.92 8.97 5.60
N CYS A 78 0.26 8.80 5.00
CA CYS A 78 0.80 7.47 4.68
C CYS A 78 1.27 6.73 5.93
N ASP A 79 0.83 5.49 6.09
CA ASP A 79 1.13 4.63 7.25
C ASP A 79 1.46 3.18 6.85
N GLY A 80 1.78 2.94 5.57
CA GLY A 80 2.13 1.61 5.08
C GLY A 80 2.25 1.52 3.55
N PHE A 81 2.39 0.34 2.97
CA PHE A 81 2.32 -0.99 3.60
C PHE A 81 3.61 -1.78 3.39
N LYS A 82 3.99 -2.07 2.14
CA LYS A 82 5.18 -2.88 1.84
C LYS A 82 5.75 -2.59 0.46
N THR A 83 7.07 -2.49 0.37
CA THR A 83 7.84 -2.48 -0.89
C THR A 83 8.31 -3.88 -1.25
N GLY A 84 8.58 -4.15 -2.53
CA GLY A 84 9.16 -5.41 -3.00
C GLY A 84 10.11 -5.18 -4.17
N TYR A 85 11.14 -6.01 -4.26
CA TYR A 85 12.06 -6.03 -5.39
C TYR A 85 12.63 -7.43 -5.60
N THR A 86 12.55 -7.90 -6.83
CA THR A 86 13.39 -8.97 -7.38
C THR A 86 13.75 -8.58 -8.82
N SER A 87 14.75 -9.22 -9.42
CA SER A 87 15.11 -8.99 -10.82
C SER A 87 13.93 -9.24 -11.77
N ALA A 88 13.07 -10.22 -11.45
CA ALA A 88 11.88 -10.55 -12.25
C ALA A 88 10.70 -9.57 -12.03
N ALA A 89 10.44 -9.19 -10.77
CA ALA A 89 9.28 -8.37 -10.41
C ALA A 89 9.50 -6.86 -10.64
N GLY A 90 10.75 -6.41 -10.65
CA GLY A 90 11.08 -4.99 -10.64
C GLY A 90 10.69 -4.31 -9.32
N LEU A 91 10.57 -2.98 -9.32
CA LEU A 91 10.29 -2.20 -8.12
C LEU A 91 8.78 -2.12 -7.88
N CYS A 92 8.31 -2.74 -6.80
CA CYS A 92 6.89 -2.77 -6.42
C CYS A 92 6.65 -2.04 -5.10
N ILE A 93 5.47 -1.46 -4.93
CA ILE A 93 4.97 -0.93 -3.66
C ILE A 93 3.47 -1.17 -3.54
N THR A 94 3.04 -1.55 -2.35
CA THR A 94 1.67 -1.33 -1.88
C THR A 94 1.74 -0.25 -0.81
N ALA A 95 1.13 0.89 -1.09
CA ALA A 95 1.05 2.03 -0.19
C ALA A 95 -0.38 2.18 0.34
N THR A 96 -0.52 2.68 1.56
CA THR A 96 -1.81 3.05 2.11
C THR A 96 -1.70 4.40 2.81
N ALA A 97 -2.78 5.16 2.74
CA ALA A 97 -2.90 6.45 3.43
C ALA A 97 -4.33 6.69 3.92
N THR A 98 -4.46 7.58 4.90
CA THR A 98 -5.76 8.03 5.42
C THR A 98 -5.93 9.54 5.36
N LEU A 99 -7.15 9.97 5.04
CA LEU A 99 -7.60 11.36 5.06
C LEU A 99 -9.08 11.40 5.44
N ALA A 100 -9.44 12.19 6.46
CA ALA A 100 -10.83 12.38 6.92
C ALA A 100 -11.62 11.05 7.06
N ASP A 101 -11.07 10.10 7.84
CA ASP A 101 -11.62 8.75 8.08
C ASP A 101 -11.81 7.88 6.83
N LYS A 102 -11.28 8.30 5.68
CA LYS A 102 -11.22 7.49 4.46
C LYS A 102 -9.81 6.94 4.29
N ARG A 103 -9.71 5.69 3.84
CA ARG A 103 -8.45 5.02 3.53
C ARG A 103 -8.40 4.67 2.05
N VAL A 104 -7.25 4.91 1.42
CA VAL A 104 -6.95 4.45 0.07
C VAL A 104 -5.75 3.51 0.10
N ILE A 105 -5.71 2.57 -0.86
CA ILE A 105 -4.60 1.65 -1.07
C ILE A 105 -4.16 1.81 -2.52
N ALA A 106 -2.88 2.11 -2.74
CA ALA A 106 -2.26 2.19 -4.06
C ALA A 106 -1.30 1.02 -4.25
N VAL A 107 -1.40 0.33 -5.38
CA VAL A 107 -0.49 -0.77 -5.75
C VAL A 107 0.19 -0.42 -7.07
N VAL A 108 1.52 -0.32 -7.02
CA VAL A 108 2.37 -0.11 -8.20
C VAL A 108 3.30 -1.31 -8.32
N MET A 109 3.36 -1.90 -9.51
CA MET A 109 4.22 -3.04 -9.80
C MET A 109 5.17 -2.71 -10.95
N LYS A 110 6.40 -3.24 -10.88
CA LYS A 110 7.41 -3.13 -11.95
C LYS A 110 7.73 -1.67 -12.37
N ALA A 111 7.80 -0.76 -11.40
CA ALA A 111 8.21 0.62 -11.66
C ALA A 111 9.68 0.68 -12.14
N PRO A 112 10.04 1.62 -13.04
CA PRO A 112 11.38 1.72 -13.60
C PRO A 112 12.42 2.31 -12.62
N SER A 113 11.97 3.00 -11.57
CA SER A 113 12.84 3.57 -10.54
C SER A 113 12.12 3.73 -9.20
N SER A 114 12.89 3.88 -8.12
CA SER A 114 12.33 4.12 -6.78
C SER A 114 11.56 5.44 -6.70
N PHE A 115 11.99 6.45 -7.47
CA PHE A 115 11.30 7.73 -7.61
C PHE A 115 9.95 7.55 -8.32
N ALA A 116 9.94 6.92 -9.50
CA ALA A 116 8.71 6.67 -10.27
C ALA A 116 7.71 5.86 -9.44
N ARG A 117 8.20 4.81 -8.75
CA ARG A 117 7.39 3.99 -7.84
C ARG A 117 6.66 4.82 -6.77
N ALA A 118 7.38 5.74 -6.11
CA ALA A 118 6.79 6.58 -5.07
C ALA A 118 5.84 7.63 -5.66
N GLN A 119 6.24 8.26 -6.77
CA GLN A 119 5.43 9.26 -7.46
C GLN A 119 4.10 8.69 -7.96
N ASP A 120 4.12 7.51 -8.59
CA ASP A 120 2.91 6.86 -9.11
C ASP A 120 1.99 6.41 -7.97
N ALA A 121 2.56 5.90 -6.87
CA ALA A 121 1.79 5.56 -5.68
C ALA A 121 1.10 6.80 -5.08
N ALA A 122 1.80 7.92 -4.96
CA ALA A 122 1.23 9.20 -4.49
C ALA A 122 0.08 9.66 -5.40
N ARG A 123 0.30 9.68 -6.72
CA ARG A 123 -0.74 10.06 -7.70
C ARG A 123 -1.99 9.18 -7.63
N LEU A 124 -1.81 7.87 -7.46
CA LEU A 124 -2.93 6.94 -7.31
C LEU A 124 -3.71 7.20 -6.01
N MET A 125 -3.01 7.53 -4.91
CA MET A 125 -3.67 7.90 -3.65
C MET A 125 -4.44 9.21 -3.78
N ASP A 126 -3.86 10.24 -4.44
CA ASP A 126 -4.54 11.51 -4.71
C ASP A 126 -5.81 11.31 -5.54
N TYR A 127 -5.71 10.50 -6.60
CA TYR A 127 -6.86 10.14 -7.43
C TYR A 127 -7.93 9.39 -6.62
N GLY A 128 -7.51 8.46 -5.76
CA GLY A 128 -8.39 7.71 -4.88
C GLY A 128 -9.15 8.62 -3.91
N PHE A 129 -8.45 9.54 -3.24
CA PHE A 129 -9.07 10.49 -2.33
C PHE A 129 -9.98 11.47 -3.06
N THR A 130 -9.56 12.03 -4.19
CA THR A 130 -10.41 12.91 -5.03
C THR A 130 -11.72 12.21 -5.39
N THR A 131 -11.64 10.94 -5.81
CA THR A 131 -12.83 10.15 -6.16
C THR A 131 -13.73 9.91 -4.94
N LEU A 132 -13.16 9.61 -3.77
CA LEU A 132 -13.93 9.37 -2.55
C LEU A 132 -14.58 10.66 -2.03
N MET A 133 -13.86 11.78 -2.03
CA MET A 133 -14.37 13.07 -1.55
C MET A 133 -15.44 13.64 -2.48
N ASN A 134 -15.27 13.48 -3.81
CA ASN A 134 -16.33 13.83 -4.75
C ASN A 134 -17.58 12.99 -4.54
N ARG A 135 -17.46 11.69 -4.22
CA ARG A 135 -18.62 10.86 -3.86
C ARG A 135 -19.28 11.36 -2.58
N VAL A 136 -18.52 11.77 -1.56
CA VAL A 136 -19.09 12.36 -0.35
C VAL A 136 -19.79 13.67 -0.65
N ALA A 137 -19.24 14.54 -1.50
CA ALA A 137 -19.90 15.78 -1.93
C ALA A 137 -21.18 15.51 -2.75
N VAL A 138 -21.18 14.48 -3.61
CA VAL A 138 -22.35 14.09 -4.42
C VAL A 138 -23.45 13.45 -3.58
N TYR A 139 -23.13 12.67 -2.54
CA TYR A 139 -24.10 12.11 -1.58
C TYR A 139 -24.37 13.04 -0.37
N GLY A 140 -23.69 14.18 -0.30
CA GLY A 140 -23.71 15.12 0.81
C GLY A 140 -23.90 16.55 0.31
N ILE A 141 -25.02 16.82 -0.35
CA ILE A 141 -25.60 18.15 -0.38
C ILE A 141 -26.32 18.30 0.97
N GLN A 142 -25.98 19.21 1.88
CA GLN A 142 -25.66 20.61 1.68
C GLN A 142 -24.36 21.02 2.38
N SER A 143 -23.52 21.77 1.67
CA SER A 143 -22.75 22.84 2.30
C SER A 143 -22.91 24.08 1.45
N SER A 144 -23.91 24.87 1.84
CA SER A 144 -24.00 26.29 1.55
C SER A 144 -22.81 26.99 2.20
N PHE A 145 -21.87 27.47 1.40
CA PHE A 145 -21.07 28.63 1.76
C PHE A 145 -20.95 29.54 0.53
N LEU A 146 -21.48 30.75 0.74
CA LEU A 146 -21.11 31.99 0.07
C LEU A 146 -19.60 32.25 0.18
#